data_AF-A0A0C3C548-F1
#
_entry.id   AF-A0A0C3C548-F1
#
_cell.length_a   1.000
_cell.length_b   1.000
_cell.length_c   1.000
_cell.angle_alpha   90.00
_cell.angle_beta   90.00
_cell.angle_gamma   90.00
#
_symmetry.space_group_name_H-M   'P 1'
#
loop_
_entity.id
_entity.type
_entity.pdbx_description
1 polymer ?
#
loop_
_entity_poly.entity_id
_entity_poly.type
_entity_poly.pdbx_seq_one_letter_code
_entity_poly.pdbx_strand_id
1 'polypeptide(L)'
;MVHCNIATCSYCFFGSISRGKPFLSATGYVRRYYREPEAPPGGQLDEDSKALEEDVLSAIHPFQSVPLITMEVLSEAWPYEYTASGAAEEMNRNDEQPQGLPSLTDLALGPALEQVLLSGDIDSFELIMAIPDKAAKIQNILCSRQKPIPDSGIPLLKKLFNSEIYVRDEKSLDLSHLALLDQQIFEIATQLEHLDVLNLSHNDQASIYGVEKILVALPRLRRLVVLNTDISEEDVIALLERRPEIFHNLEAFIHPAFLKNPSQVRFKGAFMHLSEPKSYQGADVVSLPFFTTGQIIQGLMDYFKSMVLSEGKSKYGYSTDTRLRIPIMAAYASQVRRPGHSWGERIVPVVPACCPAVNALTRQGQQWLFVFLPSNWWGQNTHSQYAFARVSGEAWDEFLKMKKQINEEAKDSTPPMSNKEKTERLSEISKALGPRIFHIFDIQQFFKELELEGREAPSPKTLEQLFNIFSQLDTSGNPRLMDAEALVPFFT
;
A
#
# COMPACT_ATOMS: atom_id res chain seq x y z
N MET A 1 13.20 -4.25 -8.18
CA MET A 1 12.82 -3.70 -6.86
C MET A 1 12.69 -2.21 -7.07
N VAL A 2 11.53 -1.63 -6.77
CA VAL A 2 11.28 -0.20 -6.88
C VAL A 2 11.34 0.34 -5.47
N HIS A 3 12.34 1.16 -5.15
CA HIS A 3 12.36 1.92 -3.91
C HIS A 3 11.52 3.18 -4.15
N CYS A 4 10.54 3.42 -3.27
CA CYS A 4 9.66 4.58 -3.32
C CYS A 4 10.01 5.49 -2.15
N ASN A 5 10.27 6.77 -2.42
CA ASN A 5 10.21 7.77 -1.36
C ASN A 5 8.73 7.89 -0.93
N ILE A 6 8.48 7.80 0.37
CA ILE A 6 7.12 7.75 0.95
C ILE A 6 6.44 9.12 0.88
N ALA A 7 7.20 10.21 0.76
CA ALA A 7 6.68 11.57 0.65
C ALA A 7 6.48 12.04 -0.80
N THR A 8 7.27 11.52 -1.74
CA THR A 8 7.18 11.82 -3.18
C THR A 8 7.37 10.53 -3.95
N CYS A 9 6.42 10.12 -4.79
CA CYS A 9 6.54 8.88 -5.56
C CYS A 9 7.63 8.98 -6.63
N SER A 10 8.88 8.91 -6.17
CA SER A 10 10.06 8.84 -6.99
C SER A 10 10.43 7.37 -7.11
N TYR A 11 10.70 6.94 -8.34
CA TYR A 11 10.94 5.53 -8.66
C TYR A 11 12.43 5.31 -8.92
N CYS A 12 12.93 4.12 -8.57
CA CYS A 12 14.21 3.63 -9.07
C CYS A 12 13.97 2.36 -9.88
N PHE A 13 14.47 2.33 -11.12
CA PHE A 13 14.47 1.13 -11.95
C PHE A 13 15.83 0.45 -11.89
N PHE A 14 15.94 -0.59 -11.06
CA PHE A 14 17.21 -1.31 -10.88
C PHE A 14 17.33 -2.56 -11.75
N GLY A 15 18.47 -2.67 -12.44
CA GLY A 15 18.79 -3.78 -13.32
C GLY A 15 19.57 -4.92 -12.66
N SER A 16 19.01 -5.63 -11.68
CA SER A 16 19.70 -6.66 -10.84
C SER A 16 20.89 -6.11 -10.06
N ILE A 17 20.75 -6.06 -8.73
CA ILE A 17 21.69 -5.47 -7.75
C ILE A 17 23.08 -6.12 -7.81
N SER A 18 23.18 -7.35 -8.29
CA SER A 18 24.38 -8.17 -8.16
C SER A 18 25.56 -7.80 -9.07
N ARG A 19 25.50 -6.75 -9.90
CA ARG A 19 26.57 -6.48 -10.90
C ARG A 19 26.92 -5.02 -11.17
N GLY A 20 26.65 -4.08 -10.25
CA GLY A 20 27.03 -2.67 -10.46
C GLY A 20 26.49 -2.08 -11.77
N LYS A 21 25.30 -2.54 -12.22
CA LYS A 21 24.70 -2.06 -13.47
C LYS A 21 24.12 -0.66 -13.27
N PRO A 22 24.19 0.21 -14.30
CA PRO A 22 23.66 1.56 -14.23
C PRO A 22 22.14 1.55 -14.04
N PHE A 23 21.64 2.65 -13.48
CA PHE A 23 20.21 2.96 -13.46
C PHE A 23 19.65 2.84 -14.87
N LEU A 24 18.49 2.22 -14.96
CA LEU A 24 17.77 2.17 -16.21
C LEU A 24 16.81 3.35 -16.24
N SER A 25 16.73 4.03 -17.38
CA SER A 25 15.53 4.82 -17.67
C SER A 25 14.30 3.90 -17.69
N ALA A 26 13.10 4.46 -17.61
CA ALA A 26 11.88 3.66 -17.77
C ALA A 26 11.92 2.83 -19.07
N THR A 27 12.36 3.45 -20.16
CA THR A 27 12.65 2.78 -21.44
C THR A 27 13.65 1.63 -21.25
N GLY A 28 14.81 1.88 -20.65
CA GLY A 28 15.83 0.85 -20.43
C GLY A 28 15.34 -0.32 -19.58
N TYR A 29 14.46 -0.06 -18.60
CA TYR A 29 13.86 -1.08 -17.76
C TYR A 29 12.89 -1.95 -18.56
N VAL A 30 11.93 -1.34 -19.26
CA VAL A 30 10.95 -2.07 -20.07
C VAL A 30 11.65 -2.86 -21.18
N ARG A 31 12.65 -2.25 -21.85
CA ARG A 31 13.46 -2.90 -22.91
C ARG A 31 14.26 -4.10 -22.46
N ARG A 32 14.47 -4.27 -21.15
CA ARG A 32 15.10 -5.47 -20.60
C ARG A 32 14.18 -6.69 -20.64
N TYR A 33 12.87 -6.46 -20.63
CA TYR A 33 11.85 -7.50 -20.74
C TYR A 33 11.34 -7.64 -22.17
N TYR A 34 11.18 -6.52 -22.88
CA TYR A 34 10.71 -6.46 -24.25
C TYR A 34 11.77 -5.81 -25.12
N ARG A 35 12.70 -6.64 -25.64
CA ARG A 35 13.77 -6.13 -26.52
C ARG A 35 13.16 -5.40 -27.70
N GLU A 36 13.83 -4.34 -28.11
CA GLU A 36 13.47 -3.63 -29.33
C GLU A 36 13.50 -4.62 -30.51
N PRO A 37 12.42 -4.70 -31.30
CA PRO A 37 12.33 -5.69 -32.35
C PRO A 37 13.37 -5.38 -33.44
N GLU A 38 14.22 -6.36 -33.76
CA GLU A 38 15.19 -6.24 -34.84
C GLU A 38 14.49 -6.52 -36.18
N ALA A 39 14.38 -5.49 -37.04
CA ALA A 39 13.88 -5.70 -38.40
C ALA A 39 14.84 -6.61 -39.18
N PRO A 40 14.35 -7.64 -39.87
CA PRO A 40 15.20 -8.47 -40.72
C PRO A 40 15.90 -7.61 -41.79
N PRO A 41 17.14 -7.94 -42.21
CA PRO A 41 17.87 -7.14 -43.20
C PRO A 41 17.05 -6.95 -44.49
N GLY A 42 16.59 -5.74 -44.75
CA GLY A 42 15.75 -5.40 -45.91
C GLY A 42 14.26 -5.73 -45.80
N GLY A 43 13.77 -6.15 -44.62
CA GLY A 43 12.37 -6.47 -44.38
C GLY A 43 11.66 -5.49 -43.45
N GLN A 44 10.32 -5.48 -43.49
CA GLN A 44 9.49 -4.83 -42.48
C GLN A 44 9.26 -5.79 -41.31
N LEU A 45 9.05 -5.23 -40.10
CA LEU A 45 8.53 -6.01 -38.97
C LEU A 45 7.19 -6.64 -39.37
N ASP A 46 6.94 -7.86 -38.91
CA ASP A 46 5.62 -8.46 -39.02
C ASP A 46 4.60 -7.67 -38.18
N GLU A 47 3.31 -7.78 -38.53
CA GLU A 47 2.25 -7.03 -37.87
C GLU A 47 2.15 -7.34 -36.37
N ASP A 48 2.45 -8.57 -35.94
CA ASP A 48 2.43 -8.92 -34.52
C ASP A 48 3.58 -8.24 -33.76
N SER A 49 4.79 -8.18 -34.35
CA SER A 49 5.93 -7.44 -33.80
C SER A 49 5.69 -5.92 -33.74
N LYS A 50 5.04 -5.35 -34.76
CA LYS A 50 4.67 -3.91 -34.76
C LYS A 50 3.65 -3.60 -33.67
N ALA A 51 2.63 -4.45 -33.52
CA ALA A 51 1.60 -4.28 -32.48
C ALA A 51 2.21 -4.36 -31.08
N LEU A 52 3.09 -5.35 -30.84
CA LEU A 52 3.81 -5.48 -29.57
C LEU A 52 4.67 -4.24 -29.27
N GLU A 53 5.36 -3.71 -30.29
CA GLU A 53 6.17 -2.51 -30.16
C GLU A 53 5.33 -1.27 -29.82
N GLU A 54 4.19 -1.10 -30.48
CA GLU A 54 3.23 -0.03 -30.15
C GLU A 54 2.76 -0.12 -28.70
N ASP A 55 2.45 -1.33 -28.22
CA ASP A 55 2.03 -1.58 -26.84
C ASP A 55 3.17 -1.28 -25.84
N VAL A 56 4.41 -1.69 -26.16
CA VAL A 56 5.60 -1.42 -25.33
C VAL A 56 5.86 0.09 -25.24
N LEU A 57 5.81 0.82 -26.35
CA LEU A 57 5.99 2.26 -26.37
C LEU A 57 4.87 2.99 -25.61
N SER A 58 3.63 2.53 -25.78
CA SER A 58 2.47 3.04 -25.05
C SER A 58 2.60 2.81 -23.54
N ALA A 59 3.21 1.67 -23.12
CA ALA A 59 3.50 1.39 -21.72
C ALA A 59 4.67 2.23 -21.18
N ILE A 60 5.68 2.55 -21.99
CA ILE A 60 6.84 3.38 -21.59
C ILE A 60 6.45 4.85 -21.42
N HIS A 61 5.60 5.37 -22.30
CA HIS A 61 5.29 6.80 -22.39
C HIS A 61 4.87 7.44 -21.05
N PRO A 62 3.95 6.85 -20.24
CA PRO A 62 3.57 7.41 -18.94
C PRO A 62 4.71 7.52 -17.93
N PHE A 63 5.79 6.76 -18.10
CA PHE A 63 6.94 6.78 -17.18
C PHE A 63 8.03 7.78 -17.59
N GLN A 64 7.94 8.39 -18.78
CA GLN A 64 8.93 9.38 -19.22
C GLN A 64 8.87 10.68 -18.40
N SER A 65 7.69 11.02 -17.86
CA SER A 65 7.49 12.19 -16.99
C SER A 65 7.70 11.90 -15.51
N VAL A 66 7.97 10.64 -15.13
CA VAL A 66 8.10 10.24 -13.73
C VAL A 66 9.52 10.54 -13.25
N PRO A 67 9.71 11.38 -12.22
CA PRO A 67 11.03 11.67 -11.69
C PRO A 67 11.65 10.39 -11.10
N LEU A 68 12.89 10.11 -11.51
CA LEU A 68 13.66 8.99 -10.99
C LEU A 68 14.51 9.44 -9.80
N ILE A 69 14.61 8.59 -8.77
CA ILE A 69 15.54 8.82 -7.67
C ILE A 69 16.96 8.70 -8.22
N THR A 70 17.79 9.71 -7.97
CA THR A 70 19.17 9.71 -8.42
C THR A 70 20.04 8.79 -7.57
N MET A 71 21.20 8.38 -8.10
CA MET A 71 22.14 7.53 -7.35
C MET A 71 22.62 8.22 -6.08
N GLU A 72 22.83 9.53 -6.14
CA GLU A 72 23.26 10.33 -5.00
C GLU A 72 22.26 10.19 -3.86
N VAL A 73 20.96 10.39 -4.13
CA VAL A 73 19.90 10.25 -3.13
C VAL A 73 19.81 8.84 -2.58
N LEU A 74 19.95 7.80 -3.41
CA LEU A 74 19.96 6.41 -2.94
C LEU A 74 21.20 6.07 -2.11
N SER A 75 22.38 6.57 -2.51
CA SER A 75 23.64 6.37 -1.77
C SER A 75 23.67 7.12 -0.45
N GLU A 76 22.99 8.27 -0.38
CA GLU A 76 22.79 9.02 0.86
C GLU A 76 21.84 8.27 1.80
N ALA A 77 20.71 7.78 1.28
CA ALA A 77 19.71 7.08 2.08
C ALA A 77 20.10 5.64 2.46
N TRP A 78 20.83 4.93 1.60
CA TRP A 78 21.22 3.52 1.77
C TRP A 78 22.69 3.27 1.32
N PRO A 79 23.69 3.87 2.01
CA PRO A 79 25.09 3.84 1.59
C PRO A 79 25.70 2.43 1.51
N TYR A 80 25.16 1.47 2.28
CA TYR A 80 25.62 0.08 2.29
C TYR A 80 25.10 -0.74 1.10
N GLU A 81 23.93 -0.40 0.56
CA GLU A 81 23.38 -1.04 -0.65
C GLU A 81 23.89 -0.36 -1.92
N TYR A 82 24.00 0.96 -1.86
CA TYR A 82 24.38 1.83 -2.98
C TYR A 82 25.71 2.49 -2.67
N THR A 83 26.78 1.71 -2.75
CA THR A 83 28.12 2.30 -2.73
C THR A 83 28.26 3.17 -3.97
N ALA A 84 28.68 4.42 -3.79
CA ALA A 84 29.11 5.31 -4.86
C ALA A 84 30.43 4.80 -5.49
N SER A 85 30.42 3.57 -5.98
CA SER A 85 31.56 2.94 -6.60
C SER A 85 31.65 3.41 -8.05
N GLY A 86 32.40 4.49 -8.28
CA GLY A 86 33.11 4.68 -9.55
C GLY A 86 32.66 5.79 -10.49
N ALA A 87 31.85 6.76 -10.06
CA ALA A 87 31.54 7.95 -10.88
C ALA A 87 31.84 9.27 -10.13
N ALA A 88 32.85 9.25 -9.26
CA ALA A 88 33.50 10.49 -8.83
C ALA A 88 34.45 10.99 -9.94
N GLU A 89 33.91 11.24 -11.15
CA GLU A 89 34.49 12.30 -11.98
C GLU A 89 33.95 13.60 -11.40
N GLU A 90 34.82 14.26 -10.65
CA GLU A 90 34.88 15.68 -10.29
C GLU A 90 33.79 16.61 -10.89
N MET A 91 32.52 16.43 -10.53
CA MET A 91 31.62 17.57 -10.41
C MET A 91 31.96 18.25 -9.09
N ASN A 92 33.01 19.05 -9.18
CA ASN A 92 33.46 20.04 -8.23
C ASN A 92 32.31 21.03 -7.92
N ARG A 93 31.35 20.63 -7.09
CA ARG A 93 30.40 21.54 -6.45
C ARG A 93 31.14 22.23 -5.30
N ASN A 94 31.98 23.18 -5.66
CA ASN A 94 32.36 24.30 -4.79
C ASN A 94 31.16 25.25 -4.62
N ASP A 95 30.03 24.70 -4.16
CA ASP A 95 28.90 25.46 -3.63
C ASP A 95 28.78 25.19 -2.11
N GLU A 96 29.93 25.05 -1.43
CA GLU A 96 30.03 25.58 -0.07
C GLU A 96 29.89 27.09 -0.20
N GLN A 97 28.65 27.57 -0.36
CA GLN A 97 28.32 28.94 -0.02
C GLN A 97 28.93 29.16 1.37
N PRO A 98 29.82 30.17 1.54
CA PRO A 98 30.37 30.46 2.84
C PRO A 98 29.18 30.58 3.79
N GLN A 99 29.15 29.75 4.85
CA GLN A 99 28.10 29.82 5.86
C GLN A 99 28.00 31.27 6.29
N GLY A 100 27.01 31.98 5.72
CA GLY A 100 26.84 33.40 5.95
C GLY A 100 26.74 33.57 7.45
N LEU A 101 27.47 34.53 8.00
CA LEU A 101 27.40 34.82 9.43
C LEU A 101 25.92 34.86 9.84
N PRO A 102 25.51 34.05 10.85
CA PRO A 102 24.10 33.95 11.22
C PRO A 102 23.58 35.34 11.52
N SER A 103 22.39 35.66 11.00
CA SER A 103 21.81 36.98 11.20
C SER A 103 21.66 37.26 12.69
N LEU A 104 21.75 38.52 13.11
CA LEU A 104 21.54 38.89 14.52
C LEU A 104 20.19 38.37 15.04
N THR A 105 19.17 38.32 14.18
CA THR A 105 17.86 37.75 14.50
C THR A 105 17.91 36.25 14.80
N ASP A 106 18.77 35.48 14.12
CA ASP A 106 18.92 34.05 14.39
C ASP A 106 19.65 33.81 15.71
N LEU A 107 20.64 34.64 16.03
CA LEU A 107 21.36 34.58 17.31
C LEU A 107 20.45 34.94 18.50
N ALA A 108 19.56 35.93 18.31
CA ALA A 108 18.62 36.36 19.34
C ALA A 108 17.44 35.39 19.54
N LEU A 109 17.14 34.54 18.55
CA LEU A 109 15.96 33.68 18.55
C LEU A 109 15.97 32.67 19.71
N GLY A 110 17.14 32.07 20.00
CA GLY A 110 17.28 31.08 21.07
C GLY A 110 16.97 31.64 22.46
N PRO A 111 17.67 32.69 22.92
CA PRO A 111 17.37 33.32 24.20
C PRO A 111 15.96 33.88 24.30
N ALA A 112 15.43 34.47 23.21
CA ALA A 112 14.09 35.01 23.20
C ALA A 112 13.03 33.90 23.35
N LEU A 113 13.24 32.76 22.70
CA LEU A 113 12.38 31.59 22.82
C LEU A 113 12.42 31.01 24.24
N GLU A 114 13.60 30.90 24.87
CA GLU A 114 13.73 30.47 26.27
C GLU A 114 12.96 31.38 27.21
N GLN A 115 13.05 32.71 27.01
CA GLN A 115 12.31 33.68 27.80
C GLN A 115 10.79 33.54 27.60
N VAL A 116 10.32 33.26 26.38
CA VAL A 116 8.90 33.00 26.11
C VAL A 116 8.42 31.73 26.82
N LEU A 117 9.21 30.65 26.78
CA LEU A 117 8.86 29.39 27.45
C LEU A 117 8.81 29.51 28.98
N LEU A 118 9.62 30.41 29.56
CA LEU A 118 9.63 30.71 30.99
C LEU A 118 8.50 31.66 31.41
N SER A 119 8.21 32.68 30.59
CA SER A 119 7.20 33.71 30.91
C SER A 119 5.77 33.33 30.52
N GLY A 120 5.61 32.43 29.55
CA GLY A 120 4.31 32.11 28.95
C GLY A 120 3.76 33.20 28.01
N ASP A 121 4.51 34.29 27.77
CA ASP A 121 4.09 35.39 26.89
C ASP A 121 4.37 35.08 25.41
N ILE A 122 3.50 34.24 24.84
CA ILE A 122 3.61 33.75 23.46
C ILE A 122 3.20 34.84 22.45
N ASP A 123 2.36 35.79 22.86
CA ASP A 123 1.85 36.85 21.98
C ASP A 123 2.99 37.78 21.52
N SER A 124 3.99 38.01 22.37
CA SER A 124 5.22 38.73 22.01
C SER A 124 6.00 38.09 20.84
N PHE A 125 5.81 36.79 20.61
CA PHE A 125 6.52 36.02 19.57
C PHE A 125 5.77 35.92 18.24
N GLU A 126 4.52 36.38 18.19
CA GLU A 126 3.65 36.24 17.02
C GLU A 126 4.21 36.97 15.78
N LEU A 127 4.79 38.16 15.99
CA LEU A 127 5.44 38.92 14.92
C LEU A 127 6.66 38.21 14.33
N ILE A 128 7.39 37.44 15.15
CA ILE A 128 8.58 36.69 14.70
C ILE A 128 8.14 35.45 13.91
N MET A 129 7.07 34.78 14.35
CA MET A 129 6.51 33.62 13.64
C MET A 129 5.92 33.99 12.28
N ALA A 130 5.43 35.22 12.11
CA ALA A 130 4.94 35.71 10.83
C ALA A 130 6.05 35.92 9.78
N ILE A 131 7.32 35.89 10.17
CA ILE A 131 8.45 36.03 9.25
C ILE A 131 8.70 34.66 8.59
N PRO A 132 8.72 34.59 7.24
CA PRO A 132 9.09 33.37 6.51
C PRO A 132 10.43 32.80 7.02
N ASP A 133 10.56 31.47 7.00
CA ASP A 133 11.74 30.72 7.46
C ASP A 133 12.03 30.75 8.97
N LYS A 134 11.43 31.65 9.76
CA LYS A 134 11.63 31.69 11.21
C LYS A 134 10.90 30.57 11.93
N ALA A 135 9.71 30.17 11.47
CA ALA A 135 8.96 29.05 12.04
C ALA A 135 9.80 27.77 12.11
N ALA A 136 10.41 27.37 10.97
CA ALA A 136 11.30 26.21 10.90
C ALA A 136 12.51 26.34 11.86
N LYS A 137 13.09 27.54 11.99
CA LYS A 137 14.19 27.78 12.95
C LYS A 137 13.73 27.68 14.40
N ILE A 138 12.56 28.22 14.74
CA ILE A 138 11.96 28.10 16.08
C ILE A 138 11.75 26.63 16.42
N GLN A 139 11.14 25.86 15.50
CA GLN A 139 10.95 24.43 15.66
C GLN A 139 12.28 23.71 15.89
N ASN A 140 13.31 23.99 15.08
CA ASN A 140 14.64 23.40 15.26
C ASN A 140 15.28 23.73 16.62
N ILE A 141 15.10 24.95 17.13
CA ILE A 141 15.60 25.33 18.45
C ILE A 141 14.83 24.59 19.55
N LEU A 142 13.50 24.48 19.45
CA LEU A 142 12.69 23.69 20.37
C LEU A 142 13.15 22.22 20.38
N CYS A 143 13.33 21.60 19.21
CA CYS A 143 13.79 20.22 19.07
C CYS A 143 15.18 19.97 19.67
N SER A 144 16.10 20.92 19.49
CA SER A 144 17.50 20.74 19.88
C SER A 144 17.77 21.00 21.35
N ARG A 145 17.02 21.92 21.99
CA ARG A 145 17.29 22.35 23.36
C ARG A 145 16.41 21.70 24.42
N GLN A 146 15.24 21.18 24.06
CA GLN A 146 14.27 20.68 25.03
C GLN A 146 13.75 19.29 24.66
N LYS A 147 14.15 18.29 25.45
CA LYS A 147 13.72 16.90 25.32
C LYS A 147 13.38 16.33 26.71
N PRO A 148 12.10 16.10 27.05
CA PRO A 148 10.90 16.43 26.27
C PRO A 148 10.61 17.93 26.22
N ILE A 149 9.70 18.35 25.32
CA ILE A 149 9.22 19.72 25.26
C ILE A 149 8.26 19.97 26.45
N PRO A 150 8.45 21.01 27.27
CA PRO A 150 7.59 21.31 28.41
C PRO A 150 6.22 21.80 27.96
N ASP A 151 5.22 21.65 28.83
CA ASP A 151 3.83 22.03 28.55
C ASP A 151 3.67 23.53 28.20
N SER A 152 4.54 24.40 28.73
CA SER A 152 4.54 25.83 28.38
C SER A 152 4.91 26.11 26.91
N GLY A 153 5.58 25.18 26.23
CA GLY A 153 5.89 25.27 24.80
C GLY A 153 4.78 24.81 23.87
N ILE A 154 3.79 24.09 24.38
CA ILE A 154 2.71 23.51 23.57
C ILE A 154 1.82 24.58 22.91
N PRO A 155 1.40 25.66 23.59
CA PRO A 155 0.58 26.67 22.93
C PRO A 155 1.35 27.43 21.83
N LEU A 156 2.68 27.55 21.95
CA LEU A 156 3.53 28.12 20.90
C LEU A 156 3.57 27.21 19.67
N LEU A 157 3.77 25.90 19.86
CA LEU A 157 3.71 24.91 18.77
C LEU A 157 2.34 24.91 18.08
N LYS A 158 1.25 24.98 18.85
CA LYS A 158 -0.11 25.08 18.31
C LYS A 158 -0.26 26.30 17.40
N LYS A 159 0.21 27.49 17.82
CA LYS A 159 0.19 28.69 16.98
C LYS A 159 1.02 28.50 15.70
N LEU A 160 2.21 27.91 15.81
CA LEU A 160 3.11 27.67 14.68
C LEU A 160 2.52 26.70 13.65
N PHE A 161 1.92 25.59 14.08
CA PHE A 161 1.30 24.66 13.15
C PHE A 161 0.02 25.19 12.53
N ASN A 162 -0.77 25.95 13.28
CA ASN A 162 -1.96 26.60 12.73
C ASN A 162 -1.57 27.54 11.59
N SER A 163 -0.53 28.38 11.75
CA SER A 163 -0.12 29.28 10.67
C SER A 163 0.40 28.55 9.44
N GLU A 164 1.15 27.45 9.60
CA GLU A 164 1.67 26.68 8.47
C GLU A 164 0.60 25.91 7.70
N ILE A 165 -0.38 25.34 8.40
CA ILE A 165 -1.43 24.51 7.77
C ILE A 165 -2.35 25.36 6.89
N TYR A 166 -2.66 26.60 7.27
CA TYR A 166 -3.49 27.48 6.42
C TYR A 166 -2.81 27.87 5.10
N VAL A 167 -1.48 27.75 5.00
CA VAL A 167 -0.72 28.09 3.80
C VAL A 167 -0.65 26.92 2.83
N ARG A 168 -0.79 25.68 3.32
CA ARG A 168 -0.62 24.46 2.51
C ARG A 168 -1.97 23.91 2.02
N ASP A 169 -2.02 23.48 0.77
CA ASP A 169 -3.18 22.77 0.21
C ASP A 169 -3.42 21.40 0.87
N GLU A 170 -2.37 20.80 1.42
CA GLU A 170 -2.44 19.56 2.19
C GLU A 170 -2.55 19.85 3.69
N LYS A 171 -3.60 19.30 4.30
CA LYS A 171 -3.84 19.37 5.75
C LYS A 171 -2.97 18.35 6.47
N SER A 172 -1.66 18.59 6.40
CA SER A 172 -0.62 17.75 6.98
C SER A 172 -0.04 18.39 8.23
N LEU A 173 0.08 17.63 9.31
CA LEU A 173 0.79 18.01 10.52
C LEU A 173 2.03 17.13 10.66
N ASP A 174 3.19 17.77 10.69
CA ASP A 174 4.46 17.10 10.91
C ASP A 174 4.96 17.35 12.34
N LEU A 175 4.88 16.32 13.18
CA LEU A 175 5.42 16.32 14.54
C LEU A 175 6.70 15.49 14.65
N SER A 176 7.33 15.16 13.52
CA SER A 176 8.55 14.38 13.52
C SER A 176 9.67 15.10 14.26
N HIS A 177 10.55 14.32 14.89
CA HIS A 177 11.69 14.80 15.69
C HIS A 177 11.35 15.67 16.91
N LEU A 178 10.07 15.91 17.20
CA LEU A 178 9.63 16.57 18.42
C LEU A 178 9.45 15.51 19.52
N ALA A 179 10.20 15.64 20.62
CA ALA A 179 10.06 14.77 21.80
C ALA A 179 8.80 15.17 22.60
N LEU A 180 7.63 14.89 22.02
CA LEU A 180 6.31 15.21 22.58
C LEU A 180 5.69 13.97 23.21
N LEU A 181 5.17 14.12 24.44
CA LEU A 181 4.40 13.09 25.11
C LEU A 181 3.07 12.84 24.39
N ASP A 182 2.51 11.63 24.50
CA ASP A 182 1.22 11.25 23.87
C ASP A 182 0.10 12.26 24.11
N GLN A 183 0.00 12.80 25.33
CA GLN A 183 -1.02 13.79 25.66
C GLN A 183 -0.82 15.11 24.90
N GLN A 184 0.42 15.55 24.74
CA GLN A 184 0.76 16.75 23.97
C GLN A 184 0.50 16.54 22.48
N ILE A 185 0.89 15.38 21.92
CA ILE A 185 0.59 15.01 20.54
C ILE A 185 -0.92 15.05 20.31
N PHE A 186 -1.68 14.41 21.20
CA PHE A 186 -3.13 14.37 21.13
C PHE A 186 -3.74 15.77 21.14
N GLU A 187 -3.32 16.63 22.08
CA GLU A 187 -3.80 18.00 22.20
C GLU A 187 -3.49 18.89 20.99
N ILE A 188 -2.35 18.69 20.33
CA ILE A 188 -2.00 19.45 19.12
C ILE A 188 -2.82 18.91 17.93
N ALA A 189 -2.81 17.60 17.72
CA ALA A 189 -3.43 16.98 16.54
C ALA A 189 -4.96 17.17 16.51
N THR A 190 -5.62 17.07 17.67
CA THR A 190 -7.09 17.18 17.77
C THR A 190 -7.65 18.59 17.62
N GLN A 191 -6.80 19.62 17.67
CA GLN A 191 -7.22 20.99 17.37
C GLN A 191 -7.44 21.23 15.87
N LEU A 192 -7.00 20.31 15.03
CA LEU A 192 -7.09 20.40 13.58
C LEU A 192 -8.24 19.52 13.08
N GLU A 193 -9.45 20.09 12.99
CA GLU A 193 -10.70 19.36 12.66
C GLU A 193 -10.67 18.59 11.31
N HIS A 194 -9.70 18.88 10.46
CA HIS A 194 -9.59 18.34 9.12
C HIS A 194 -8.19 17.78 8.83
N LEU A 195 -7.51 17.27 9.85
CA LEU A 195 -6.18 16.69 9.66
C LEU A 195 -6.25 15.42 8.79
N ASP A 196 -5.57 15.45 7.64
CA ASP A 196 -5.51 14.32 6.69
C ASP A 196 -4.25 13.46 6.92
N VAL A 197 -3.12 14.10 7.23
CA VAL A 197 -1.81 13.45 7.37
C VAL A 197 -1.17 13.84 8.68
N LEU A 198 -0.77 12.85 9.48
CA LEU A 198 -0.02 13.05 10.71
C LEU A 198 1.30 12.29 10.64
N ASN A 199 2.42 12.99 10.87
CA ASN A 199 3.75 12.38 10.96
C ASN A 199 4.26 12.44 12.40
N LEU A 200 4.54 11.28 12.99
CA LEU A 200 5.10 11.09 14.33
C LEU A 200 6.50 10.47 14.29
N SER A 201 7.16 10.47 13.13
CA SER A 201 8.44 9.80 12.97
C SER A 201 9.52 10.39 13.88
N HIS A 202 10.45 9.58 14.38
CA HIS A 202 11.51 10.03 15.28
C HIS A 202 11.03 10.68 16.60
N ASN A 203 9.80 10.40 17.02
CA ASN A 203 9.33 10.73 18.35
C ASN A 203 9.41 9.48 19.24
N ASP A 204 10.44 9.42 20.08
CA ASP A 204 10.70 8.33 21.03
C ASP A 204 9.69 8.29 22.20
N GLN A 205 8.96 9.39 22.44
CA GLN A 205 7.93 9.47 23.47
C GLN A 205 6.55 9.02 23.00
N ALA A 206 6.37 8.80 21.69
CA ALA A 206 5.11 8.33 21.14
C ALA A 206 4.89 6.85 21.47
N SER A 207 3.74 6.51 22.04
CA SER A 207 3.38 5.12 22.35
C SER A 207 2.24 4.60 21.48
N ILE A 208 2.07 3.27 21.45
CA ILE A 208 0.93 2.63 20.77
C ILE A 208 -0.43 3.09 21.35
N TYR A 209 -0.48 3.40 22.65
CA TYR A 209 -1.70 3.91 23.29
C TYR A 209 -2.02 5.34 22.82
N GLY A 210 -0.99 6.17 22.63
CA GLY A 210 -1.12 7.48 22.01
C GLY A 210 -1.66 7.40 20.59
N VAL A 211 -1.10 6.51 19.77
CA VAL A 211 -1.58 6.24 18.41
C VAL A 211 -3.04 5.80 18.40
N GLU A 212 -3.43 4.85 19.25
CA GLU A 212 -4.83 4.43 19.36
C GLU A 212 -5.75 5.59 19.73
N LYS A 213 -5.39 6.39 20.74
CA LYS A 213 -6.17 7.55 21.18
C LYS A 213 -6.36 8.57 20.05
N ILE A 214 -5.31 8.81 19.27
CA ILE A 214 -5.33 9.73 18.11
C ILE A 214 -6.25 9.20 17.02
N LEU A 215 -6.14 7.92 16.62
CA LEU A 215 -6.99 7.33 15.57
C LEU A 215 -8.47 7.35 15.95
N VAL A 216 -8.78 7.14 17.24
CA VAL A 216 -10.16 7.26 17.76
C VAL A 216 -10.67 8.70 17.68
N ALA A 217 -9.85 9.69 18.04
CA ALA A 217 -10.27 11.10 18.05
C ALA A 217 -10.26 11.75 16.66
N LEU A 218 -9.48 11.21 15.72
CA LEU A 218 -9.35 11.70 14.35
C LEU A 218 -9.81 10.62 13.36
N PRO A 219 -11.11 10.28 13.32
CA PRO A 219 -11.62 9.23 12.44
C PRO A 219 -11.51 9.58 10.95
N ARG A 220 -11.17 10.83 10.61
CA ARG A 220 -10.93 11.29 9.22
C ARG A 220 -9.47 11.26 8.81
N LEU A 221 -8.56 10.91 9.73
CA LEU A 221 -7.14 10.83 9.41
C LEU A 221 -6.93 9.77 8.32
N ARG A 222 -6.33 10.19 7.21
CA ARG A 222 -6.09 9.31 6.04
C ARG A 222 -4.72 8.68 6.08
N ARG A 223 -3.73 9.37 6.63
CA ARG A 223 -2.35 8.89 6.71
C ARG A 223 -1.73 9.14 8.08
N LEU A 224 -1.13 8.10 8.62
CA LEU A 224 -0.31 8.15 9.82
C LEU A 224 1.09 7.62 9.51
N VAL A 225 2.13 8.38 9.83
CA VAL A 225 3.53 8.01 9.64
C VAL A 225 4.20 7.84 11.01
N VAL A 226 4.73 6.65 11.28
CA VAL A 226 5.38 6.29 12.54
C VAL A 226 6.64 5.50 12.20
N LEU A 227 7.69 6.22 11.81
CA LEU A 227 9.00 5.65 11.51
C LEU A 227 9.99 5.99 12.61
N ASN A 228 10.89 5.06 12.94
CA ASN A 228 11.96 5.29 13.92
C ASN A 228 11.45 5.79 15.28
N THR A 229 10.38 5.16 15.80
CA THR A 229 9.86 5.36 17.16
C THR A 229 10.10 4.08 17.98
N ASP A 230 9.80 4.15 19.28
CA ASP A 230 9.89 2.97 20.18
C ASP A 230 8.68 2.03 20.09
N ILE A 231 7.75 2.30 19.17
CA ILE A 231 6.56 1.46 18.96
C ILE A 231 6.98 0.17 18.24
N SER A 232 6.72 -0.98 18.89
CA SER A 232 7.10 -2.28 18.33
C SER A 232 6.16 -2.72 17.20
N GLU A 233 6.63 -3.65 16.37
CA GLU A 233 5.77 -4.27 15.35
C GLU A 233 4.65 -5.10 15.95
N GLU A 234 4.96 -5.80 17.04
CA GLU A 234 4.01 -6.62 17.79
C GLU A 234 2.87 -5.77 18.34
N ASP A 235 3.16 -4.58 18.87
CA ASP A 235 2.14 -3.66 19.39
C ASP A 235 1.21 -3.16 18.28
N VAL A 236 1.76 -2.82 17.11
CA VAL A 236 0.97 -2.36 15.95
C VAL A 236 0.07 -3.46 15.41
N ILE A 237 0.59 -4.70 15.29
CA ILE A 237 -0.20 -5.85 14.83
C ILE A 237 -1.28 -6.17 15.87
N ALA A 238 -0.96 -6.17 17.15
CA ALA A 238 -1.93 -6.40 18.23
C ALA A 238 -3.04 -5.34 18.23
N LEU A 239 -2.71 -4.07 17.98
CA LEU A 239 -3.72 -3.01 17.87
C LEU A 239 -4.64 -3.24 16.67
N LEU A 240 -4.08 -3.60 15.50
CA LEU A 240 -4.85 -3.90 14.29
C LEU A 240 -5.81 -5.07 14.48
N GLU A 241 -5.38 -6.12 15.18
CA GLU A 241 -6.20 -7.30 15.45
C GLU A 241 -7.27 -7.03 16.52
N ARG A 242 -6.93 -6.25 17.56
CA ARG A 242 -7.84 -5.92 18.66
C ARG A 242 -8.92 -4.92 18.25
N ARG A 243 -8.57 -3.93 17.43
CA ARG A 243 -9.42 -2.80 17.06
C ARG A 243 -9.33 -2.46 15.57
N PRO A 244 -9.76 -3.35 14.66
CA PRO A 244 -9.69 -3.09 13.23
C PRO A 244 -10.51 -1.86 12.79
N GLU A 245 -11.55 -1.50 13.55
CA GLU A 245 -12.49 -0.43 13.21
C GLU A 245 -11.85 0.96 13.17
N ILE A 246 -10.82 1.21 13.98
CA ILE A 246 -10.13 2.53 14.02
C ILE A 246 -9.28 2.77 12.76
N PHE A 247 -9.09 1.74 11.93
CA PHE A 247 -8.33 1.81 10.68
C PHE A 247 -9.23 1.91 9.44
N HIS A 248 -10.56 1.90 9.58
CA HIS A 248 -11.50 1.85 8.46
C HIS A 248 -11.40 3.04 7.48
N ASN A 249 -10.96 4.20 7.97
CA ASN A 249 -10.80 5.42 7.17
C ASN A 249 -9.33 5.72 6.85
N LEU A 250 -8.40 4.92 7.39
CA LEU A 250 -6.98 5.10 7.20
C LEU A 250 -6.57 4.46 5.87
N GLU A 251 -6.06 5.27 4.95
CA GLU A 251 -5.51 4.80 3.68
C GLU A 251 -4.07 4.31 3.84
N ALA A 252 -3.36 4.82 4.86
CA ALA A 252 -1.95 4.58 5.04
C ALA A 252 -1.53 4.63 6.51
N PHE A 253 -0.96 3.52 6.99
CA PHE A 253 -0.18 3.49 8.22
C PHE A 253 1.25 3.09 7.87
N ILE A 254 2.13 4.07 7.80
CA ILE A 254 3.53 3.86 7.45
C ILE A 254 4.28 3.51 8.74
N HIS A 255 4.55 2.21 8.91
CA HIS A 255 5.25 1.63 10.06
C HIS A 255 6.09 0.43 9.60
N PRO A 256 7.26 0.13 10.19
CA PRO A 256 8.09 -1.01 9.79
C PRO A 256 7.35 -2.36 9.71
N ALA A 257 6.33 -2.58 10.55
CA ALA A 257 5.47 -3.78 10.52
C ALA A 257 4.81 -4.03 9.15
N PHE A 258 4.59 -2.98 8.35
CA PHE A 258 3.91 -3.04 7.06
C PHE A 258 4.85 -2.81 5.85
N LEU A 259 6.14 -2.56 6.10
CA LEU A 259 7.14 -2.30 5.05
C LEU A 259 8.07 -3.51 4.79
N LYS A 260 7.78 -4.65 5.41
CA LYS A 260 8.55 -5.87 5.23
C LYS A 260 8.37 -6.49 3.86
N ASN A 261 9.26 -7.41 3.52
CA ASN A 261 9.08 -8.26 2.35
C ASN A 261 7.68 -8.92 2.41
N PRO A 262 6.91 -8.91 1.31
CA PRO A 262 5.57 -9.51 1.25
C PRO A 262 5.47 -10.91 1.85
N SER A 263 6.53 -11.72 1.79
CA SER A 263 6.58 -13.08 2.34
C SER A 263 6.86 -13.17 3.85
N GLN A 264 7.24 -12.07 4.49
CA GLN A 264 7.60 -11.98 5.92
C GLN A 264 6.50 -11.34 6.77
N VAL A 265 5.35 -11.05 6.16
CA VAL A 265 4.27 -10.31 6.80
C VAL A 265 3.62 -11.14 7.91
N ARG A 266 3.46 -10.48 9.06
CA ARG A 266 2.86 -11.07 10.28
C ARG A 266 1.43 -10.63 10.56
N PHE A 267 0.87 -9.66 9.82
CA PHE A 267 -0.51 -9.18 10.06
C PHE A 267 -1.58 -10.02 9.36
N LYS A 268 -2.78 -10.03 9.92
CA LYS A 268 -3.97 -10.60 9.28
C LYS A 268 -4.47 -9.68 8.18
N GLY A 269 -4.67 -10.22 6.98
CA GLY A 269 -5.20 -9.44 5.86
C GLY A 269 -6.68 -9.11 6.08
N ALA A 270 -7.02 -7.83 6.25
CA ALA A 270 -8.41 -7.36 6.29
C ALA A 270 -9.09 -7.51 4.93
N PHE A 271 -8.36 -7.29 3.85
CA PHE A 271 -8.78 -7.56 2.47
C PHE A 271 -7.74 -8.41 1.75
N MET A 272 -8.21 -9.36 0.97
CA MET A 272 -7.42 -10.32 0.20
C MET A 272 -7.91 -10.34 -1.25
N HIS A 273 -6.99 -10.37 -2.20
CA HIS A 273 -7.31 -10.60 -3.60
C HIS A 273 -6.55 -11.83 -4.09
N LEU A 274 -7.32 -12.81 -4.51
CA LEU A 274 -6.85 -13.97 -5.24
C LEU A 274 -7.16 -13.81 -6.74
N SER A 275 -6.13 -13.61 -7.54
CA SER A 275 -6.22 -13.89 -8.97
C SER A 275 -5.19 -14.96 -9.27
N GLU A 276 -5.62 -16.03 -9.91
CA GLU A 276 -4.80 -17.20 -10.31
C GLU A 276 -4.79 -18.42 -9.39
N PRO A 277 -5.59 -19.45 -9.74
CA PRO A 277 -5.61 -20.74 -9.04
C PRO A 277 -4.41 -21.65 -9.28
N LYS A 278 -3.67 -21.46 -10.39
CA LYS A 278 -3.01 -22.60 -11.03
C LYS A 278 -1.56 -22.34 -11.38
N SER A 279 -0.76 -22.51 -10.33
CA SER A 279 0.48 -23.27 -10.48
C SER A 279 0.40 -24.49 -9.54
N TYR A 280 1.15 -25.55 -9.84
CA TYR A 280 1.33 -26.70 -8.95
C TYR A 280 1.84 -26.35 -7.54
N GLN A 281 2.13 -25.07 -7.26
CA GLN A 281 2.70 -24.55 -6.03
C GLN A 281 1.68 -23.80 -5.14
N GLY A 282 0.39 -23.81 -5.52
CA GLY A 282 -0.68 -23.11 -4.80
C GLY A 282 -0.94 -21.71 -5.36
N ALA A 283 -2.07 -21.15 -4.96
CA ALA A 283 -2.49 -19.81 -5.36
C ALA A 283 -1.86 -18.78 -4.42
N ASP A 284 -1.36 -17.66 -4.94
CA ASP A 284 -0.86 -16.54 -4.13
C ASP A 284 -1.98 -15.55 -3.87
N VAL A 285 -2.06 -15.05 -2.64
CA VAL A 285 -3.02 -14.02 -2.23
C VAL A 285 -2.27 -12.73 -1.97
N VAL A 286 -2.74 -11.64 -2.57
CA VAL A 286 -2.32 -10.29 -2.19
C VAL A 286 -3.22 -9.80 -1.07
N SER A 287 -2.65 -9.33 0.03
CA SER A 287 -3.45 -8.88 1.18
C SER A 287 -3.06 -7.51 1.71
N LEU A 288 -4.07 -6.81 2.24
CA LEU A 288 -3.95 -5.51 2.88
C LEU A 288 -4.26 -5.64 4.37
N PRO A 289 -3.46 -5.01 5.26
CA PRO A 289 -3.70 -5.05 6.71
C PRO A 289 -4.99 -4.32 7.10
N PHE A 290 -5.29 -3.23 6.40
CA PHE A 290 -6.48 -2.40 6.49
C PHE A 290 -6.68 -1.77 5.10
N PHE A 291 -7.84 -1.18 4.87
CA PHE A 291 -8.17 -0.57 3.58
C PHE A 291 -9.32 0.43 3.77
N THR A 292 -9.48 1.34 2.82
CA THR A 292 -10.72 2.11 2.64
C THR A 292 -11.53 1.60 1.44
N THR A 293 -12.83 1.89 1.42
CA THR A 293 -13.69 1.52 0.27
C THR A 293 -13.16 2.10 -1.04
N GLY A 294 -12.70 3.36 -1.00
CA GLY A 294 -12.10 4.03 -2.15
C GLY A 294 -10.86 3.32 -2.67
N GLN A 295 -9.99 2.80 -1.78
CA GLN A 295 -8.79 2.05 -2.19
C GLN A 295 -9.14 0.76 -2.93
N ILE A 296 -10.14 0.02 -2.45
CA ILE A 296 -10.57 -1.22 -3.09
C ILE A 296 -11.16 -0.94 -4.47
N ILE A 297 -12.03 0.06 -4.61
CA ILE A 297 -12.61 0.39 -5.91
C ILE A 297 -11.54 0.87 -6.88
N GLN A 298 -10.66 1.78 -6.44
CA GLN A 298 -9.58 2.28 -7.28
C GLN A 298 -8.65 1.15 -7.74
N GLY A 299 -8.23 0.27 -6.81
CA GLY A 299 -7.39 -0.87 -7.11
C GLY A 299 -8.05 -1.86 -8.09
N LEU A 300 -9.34 -2.17 -7.89
CA LEU A 300 -10.09 -3.02 -8.83
C LEU A 300 -10.21 -2.38 -10.22
N MET A 301 -10.55 -1.09 -10.29
CA MET A 301 -10.61 -0.38 -11.58
C MET A 301 -9.27 -0.38 -12.30
N ASP A 302 -8.17 -0.16 -11.57
CA ASP A 302 -6.83 -0.12 -12.17
C ASP A 302 -6.40 -1.50 -12.67
N TYR A 303 -6.68 -2.54 -11.87
CA TYR A 303 -6.44 -3.92 -12.26
C TYR A 303 -7.25 -4.33 -13.49
N PHE A 304 -8.56 -4.08 -13.48
CA PHE A 304 -9.43 -4.46 -14.60
C PHE A 304 -9.20 -3.65 -15.86
N LYS A 305 -8.92 -2.34 -15.77
CA LYS A 305 -8.52 -1.55 -16.95
C LYS A 305 -7.28 -2.13 -17.61
N SER A 306 -6.32 -2.62 -16.82
CA SER A 306 -5.13 -3.28 -17.38
C SER A 306 -5.49 -4.54 -18.18
N MET A 307 -6.52 -5.28 -17.74
CA MET A 307 -7.04 -6.45 -18.46
C MET A 307 -7.79 -6.07 -19.73
N VAL A 308 -8.74 -5.12 -19.65
CA VAL A 308 -9.54 -4.68 -20.81
C VAL A 308 -8.65 -4.14 -21.94
N LEU A 309 -7.60 -3.38 -21.60
CA LEU A 309 -6.65 -2.86 -22.59
C LEU A 309 -5.87 -3.99 -23.28
N SER A 310 -5.68 -5.13 -22.62
CA SER A 310 -4.91 -6.26 -23.15
C SER A 310 -5.70 -7.17 -24.12
N GLU A 311 -7.01 -7.34 -23.90
CA GLU A 311 -7.84 -8.29 -24.64
C GLU A 311 -8.06 -7.91 -26.12
N GLY A 312 -7.84 -6.64 -26.48
CA GLY A 312 -8.03 -6.16 -27.86
C GLY A 312 -6.79 -6.21 -28.76
N LYS A 313 -5.58 -6.33 -28.20
CA LYS A 313 -4.33 -6.11 -28.96
C LYS A 313 -3.24 -7.16 -28.78
N SER A 314 -3.24 -7.90 -27.67
CA SER A 314 -2.14 -8.81 -27.35
C SER A 314 -2.56 -10.28 -27.45
N LYS A 315 -2.18 -10.95 -28.54
CA LYS A 315 -2.08 -12.44 -28.57
C LYS A 315 -1.05 -12.97 -27.56
N TYR A 316 -0.17 -12.10 -27.05
CA TYR A 316 0.73 -12.35 -25.92
C TYR A 316 -0.03 -12.07 -24.62
N GLY A 317 -1.18 -12.74 -24.45
CA GLY A 317 -1.93 -12.73 -23.21
C GLY A 317 -0.99 -12.98 -22.05
N TYR A 318 -1.24 -12.30 -20.92
CA TYR A 318 -0.48 -12.43 -19.67
C TYR A 318 0.19 -13.80 -19.59
N SER A 319 1.47 -13.84 -19.96
CA SER A 319 2.22 -15.08 -19.97
C SER A 319 2.02 -15.69 -18.59
N THR A 320 1.55 -16.94 -18.56
CA THR A 320 1.20 -17.80 -17.41
C THR A 320 2.33 -18.00 -16.38
N ASP A 321 3.35 -17.16 -16.43
CA ASP A 321 4.48 -17.14 -15.55
C ASP A 321 4.18 -16.19 -14.37
N THR A 322 3.68 -16.76 -13.27
CA THR A 322 3.88 -16.41 -11.84
C THR A 322 3.85 -14.94 -11.38
N ARG A 323 3.50 -13.99 -12.25
CA ARG A 323 3.70 -12.54 -12.05
C ARG A 323 2.40 -11.76 -11.95
N LEU A 324 1.24 -12.42 -11.99
CA LEU A 324 -0.06 -11.76 -11.85
C LEU A 324 -0.28 -11.12 -10.48
N ARG A 325 0.45 -11.55 -9.45
CA ARG A 325 0.48 -10.84 -8.17
C ARG A 325 1.03 -9.41 -8.28
N ILE A 326 1.95 -9.12 -9.21
CA ILE A 326 2.59 -7.79 -9.29
C ILE A 326 1.59 -6.71 -9.70
N PRO A 327 0.78 -6.88 -10.77
CA PRO A 327 -0.31 -5.95 -11.08
C PRO A 327 -1.27 -5.72 -9.91
N ILE A 328 -1.69 -6.79 -9.22
CA ILE A 328 -2.61 -6.68 -8.08
C ILE A 328 -1.96 -5.89 -6.93
N MET A 329 -0.72 -6.23 -6.56
CA MET A 329 0.03 -5.51 -5.55
C MET A 329 0.17 -4.04 -5.93
N ALA A 330 0.52 -3.72 -7.18
CA ALA A 330 0.64 -2.34 -7.65
C ALA A 330 -0.69 -1.58 -7.57
N ALA A 331 -1.81 -2.23 -7.91
CA ALA A 331 -3.15 -1.68 -7.83
C ALA A 331 -3.53 -1.30 -6.39
N TYR A 332 -3.29 -2.19 -5.42
CA TYR A 332 -3.67 -1.97 -4.03
C TYR A 332 -2.63 -1.23 -3.18
N ALA A 333 -1.38 -1.15 -3.63
CA ALA A 333 -0.35 -0.36 -2.96
C ALA A 333 -0.63 1.16 -3.04
N SER A 334 -1.57 1.57 -3.89
CA SER A 334 -1.82 2.96 -4.22
C SER A 334 -2.89 3.60 -3.35
N GLN A 335 -2.66 4.85 -2.95
CA GLN A 335 -3.70 5.69 -2.35
C GLN A 335 -4.79 6.04 -3.39
N VAL A 336 -5.99 6.33 -2.91
CA VAL A 336 -7.08 6.85 -3.75
C VAL A 336 -6.62 8.13 -4.43
N ARG A 337 -6.65 8.11 -5.76
CA ARG A 337 -6.25 9.27 -6.58
C ARG A 337 -7.37 10.31 -6.63
N ARG A 338 -6.97 11.58 -6.67
CA ARG A 338 -7.91 12.66 -6.95
C ARG A 338 -8.36 12.58 -8.42
N PRO A 339 -9.60 13.00 -8.75
CA PRO A 339 -10.04 13.08 -10.12
C PRO A 339 -9.06 13.89 -10.98
N GLY A 340 -8.66 13.34 -12.14
CA GLY A 340 -7.70 13.97 -13.05
C GLY A 340 -6.24 13.56 -12.85
N HIS A 341 -5.87 12.96 -11.71
CA HIS A 341 -4.52 12.45 -11.52
C HIS A 341 -4.30 11.16 -12.33
N SER A 342 -3.16 11.11 -13.01
CA SER A 342 -2.68 9.96 -13.77
C SER A 342 -2.19 8.84 -12.84
N TRP A 343 -1.95 7.66 -13.41
CA TRP A 343 -1.34 6.54 -12.70
C TRP A 343 0.10 6.83 -12.24
N GLY A 344 0.84 7.67 -12.97
CA GLY A 344 2.21 8.06 -12.63
C GLY A 344 2.28 8.97 -11.39
N GLU A 345 1.20 9.69 -11.09
CA GLU A 345 1.08 10.62 -9.96
C GLU A 345 0.49 9.96 -8.70
N ARG A 346 0.32 8.63 -8.71
CA ARG A 346 -0.24 7.89 -7.58
C ARG A 346 0.71 7.95 -6.39
N ILE A 347 0.17 8.03 -5.19
CA ILE A 347 0.94 7.88 -3.94
C ILE A 347 0.96 6.40 -3.56
N VAL A 348 2.11 5.85 -3.18
CA VAL A 348 2.27 4.42 -2.84
C VAL A 348 2.66 4.27 -1.35
N PRO A 349 1.70 4.36 -0.42
CA PRO A 349 2.02 4.40 1.00
C PRO A 349 2.07 3.03 1.68
N VAL A 350 1.62 1.96 1.00
CA VAL A 350 1.52 0.61 1.57
C VAL A 350 2.22 -0.38 0.66
N VAL A 351 2.86 -1.39 1.25
CA VAL A 351 3.35 -2.57 0.53
C VAL A 351 2.39 -3.72 0.85
N PRO A 352 1.51 -4.12 -0.09
CA PRO A 352 0.63 -5.26 0.13
C PRO A 352 1.45 -6.51 0.42
N ALA A 353 0.95 -7.35 1.32
CA ALA A 353 1.54 -8.64 1.58
C ALA A 353 1.22 -9.60 0.44
N CYS A 354 2.05 -10.63 0.29
CA CYS A 354 1.81 -11.69 -0.67
C CYS A 354 2.28 -13.00 -0.07
N CYS A 355 1.33 -13.91 0.12
CA CYS A 355 1.60 -15.22 0.70
C CYS A 355 0.74 -16.30 0.03
N PRO A 356 1.12 -17.58 0.17
CA PRO A 356 0.29 -18.69 -0.27
C PRO A 356 -1.10 -18.62 0.36
N ALA A 357 -2.14 -18.86 -0.44
CA ALA A 357 -3.54 -18.72 -0.06
C ALA A 357 -3.91 -19.49 1.21
N VAL A 358 -3.34 -20.70 1.36
CA VAL A 358 -3.54 -21.54 2.55
C VAL A 358 -3.11 -20.85 3.84
N ASN A 359 -2.05 -20.04 3.81
CA ASN A 359 -1.53 -19.32 4.98
C ASN A 359 -2.29 -18.00 5.23
N ALA A 360 -3.00 -17.49 4.23
CA ALA A 360 -3.73 -16.24 4.33
C ALA A 360 -5.04 -16.40 5.12
N LEU A 361 -5.67 -17.57 5.03
CA LEU A 361 -6.97 -17.89 5.64
C LEU A 361 -6.89 -18.48 7.06
N THR A 362 -5.73 -18.92 7.53
CA THR A 362 -5.55 -19.62 8.83
C THR A 362 -5.54 -18.67 10.02
N ARG A 363 -6.15 -17.48 9.92
CA ARG A 363 -6.12 -16.47 10.97
C ARG A 363 -7.54 -16.26 11.49
N GLN A 364 -7.70 -16.34 12.81
CA GLN A 364 -9.01 -16.26 13.47
C GLN A 364 -9.78 -14.97 13.12
N GLY A 365 -11.10 -15.05 13.14
CA GLY A 365 -12.04 -13.97 12.83
C GLY A 365 -12.36 -13.84 11.35
N GLN A 366 -12.96 -12.70 11.00
CA GLN A 366 -13.49 -12.46 9.66
C GLN A 366 -12.49 -11.71 8.76
N GLN A 367 -12.48 -12.01 7.46
CA GLN A 367 -11.65 -11.37 6.44
C GLN A 367 -12.46 -11.17 5.15
N TRP A 368 -12.15 -10.13 4.39
CA TRP A 368 -12.70 -9.96 3.05
C TRP A 368 -11.79 -10.60 2.00
N LEU A 369 -12.39 -11.35 1.09
CA LEU A 369 -11.73 -12.01 -0.03
C LEU A 369 -12.40 -11.59 -1.33
N PHE A 370 -11.61 -11.17 -2.31
CA PHE A 370 -12.02 -11.01 -3.68
C PHE A 370 -11.33 -12.05 -4.55
N VAL A 371 -12.11 -12.76 -5.37
CA VAL A 371 -11.61 -13.72 -6.35
C VAL A 371 -12.10 -13.32 -7.73
N PHE A 372 -11.19 -13.32 -8.71
CA PHE A 372 -11.52 -13.11 -10.12
C PHE A 372 -10.84 -14.14 -11.01
N LEU A 373 -11.62 -14.79 -11.87
CA LEU A 373 -11.16 -15.78 -12.85
C LEU A 373 -11.62 -15.34 -14.24
N PRO A 374 -10.71 -14.86 -15.10
CA PRO A 374 -11.07 -14.48 -16.46
C PRO A 374 -11.42 -15.69 -17.34
N SER A 375 -12.30 -15.46 -18.32
CA SER A 375 -12.96 -16.44 -19.20
C SER A 375 -12.02 -17.38 -19.98
N ASN A 376 -10.90 -16.87 -20.45
CA ASN A 376 -10.06 -17.54 -21.47
C ASN A 376 -8.92 -18.41 -20.93
N TRP A 377 -8.85 -18.62 -19.61
CA TRP A 377 -7.65 -19.20 -18.99
C TRP A 377 -7.48 -20.71 -19.15
N TRP A 378 -8.54 -21.47 -19.47
CA TRP A 378 -8.48 -22.93 -19.59
C TRP A 378 -8.50 -23.45 -21.03
N GLY A 379 -8.47 -22.54 -22.02
CA GLY A 379 -8.83 -22.90 -23.40
C GLY A 379 -10.27 -23.44 -23.51
N GLN A 380 -11.06 -23.31 -22.44
CA GLN A 380 -12.48 -23.59 -22.40
C GLN A 380 -13.19 -22.24 -22.45
N ASN A 381 -14.18 -22.09 -23.33
CA ASN A 381 -15.06 -20.92 -23.42
C ASN A 381 -15.94 -20.82 -22.17
N THR A 382 -15.33 -20.60 -21.01
CA THR A 382 -16.02 -20.35 -19.75
C THR A 382 -16.22 -18.85 -19.60
N HIS A 383 -17.33 -18.41 -19.02
CA HIS A 383 -17.51 -16.99 -18.69
C HIS A 383 -16.51 -16.59 -17.60
N SER A 384 -16.13 -15.32 -17.55
CA SER A 384 -15.37 -14.79 -16.42
C SER A 384 -16.18 -15.00 -15.15
N GLN A 385 -15.53 -15.31 -14.04
CA GLN A 385 -16.18 -15.54 -12.75
C GLN A 385 -15.58 -14.64 -11.68
N TYR A 386 -16.39 -14.26 -10.69
CA TYR A 386 -15.91 -13.50 -9.56
C TYR A 386 -16.67 -13.82 -8.26
N ALA A 387 -16.08 -13.48 -7.12
CA ALA A 387 -16.79 -13.42 -5.85
C ALA A 387 -16.15 -12.40 -4.92
N PHE A 388 -16.99 -11.67 -4.20
CA PHE A 388 -16.62 -11.09 -2.91
C PHE A 388 -17.09 -12.05 -1.83
N ALA A 389 -16.23 -12.41 -0.90
CA ALA A 389 -16.55 -13.33 0.17
C ALA A 389 -16.09 -12.77 1.51
N ARG A 390 -16.95 -12.90 2.53
CA ARG A 390 -16.52 -12.79 3.93
C ARG A 390 -16.11 -14.19 4.39
N VAL A 391 -14.85 -14.34 4.77
CA VAL A 391 -14.27 -15.62 5.17
C VAL A 391 -14.34 -15.77 6.69
N SER A 392 -14.80 -16.93 7.18
CA SER A 392 -14.66 -17.33 8.60
C SER A 392 -13.42 -18.20 8.78
N GLY A 393 -12.43 -17.68 9.52
CA GLY A 393 -11.23 -18.44 9.87
C GLY A 393 -11.55 -19.70 10.68
N GLU A 394 -12.56 -19.66 11.54
CA GLU A 394 -12.96 -20.80 12.38
C GLU A 394 -13.55 -21.95 11.55
N ALA A 395 -14.41 -21.63 10.58
CA ALA A 395 -14.95 -22.63 9.66
C ALA A 395 -13.86 -23.18 8.73
N TRP A 396 -12.87 -22.36 8.38
CA TRP A 396 -11.71 -22.79 7.61
C TRP A 396 -10.82 -23.76 8.40
N ASP A 397 -10.55 -23.47 9.67
CA ASP A 397 -9.78 -24.35 10.55
C ASP A 397 -10.50 -25.71 10.76
N GLU A 398 -11.83 -25.69 10.91
CA GLU A 398 -12.66 -26.91 10.96
C GLU A 398 -12.48 -27.74 9.67
N PHE A 399 -12.55 -27.09 8.52
CA PHE A 399 -12.34 -27.72 7.22
C PHE A 399 -10.94 -28.34 7.09
N LEU A 400 -9.89 -27.62 7.47
CA LEU A 400 -8.51 -28.12 7.45
C LEU A 400 -8.32 -29.32 8.38
N LYS A 401 -8.93 -29.30 9.56
CA LYS A 401 -8.92 -30.42 10.51
C LYS A 401 -9.59 -31.66 9.92
N MET A 402 -10.76 -31.52 9.30
CA MET A 402 -11.45 -32.65 8.67
C MET A 402 -10.70 -33.18 7.43
N LYS A 403 -10.12 -32.28 6.61
CA LYS A 403 -9.26 -32.66 5.48
C LYS A 403 -8.05 -33.47 5.96
N LYS A 404 -7.41 -33.04 7.06
CA LYS A 404 -6.31 -33.78 7.67
C LYS A 404 -6.74 -35.17 8.15
N GLN A 405 -7.89 -35.28 8.82
CA GLN A 405 -8.44 -36.55 9.27
C GLN A 405 -8.70 -37.51 8.10
N ILE A 406 -9.32 -37.05 7.00
CA ILE A 406 -9.52 -37.88 5.79
C ILE A 406 -8.17 -38.36 5.22
N ASN A 407 -7.17 -37.49 5.19
CA ASN A 407 -5.83 -37.84 4.72
C ASN A 407 -5.16 -38.91 5.59
N GLU A 408 -5.40 -38.91 6.90
CA GLU A 408 -4.89 -39.91 7.85
C GLU A 408 -5.67 -41.22 7.70
N GLU A 409 -7.00 -41.19 7.68
CA GLU A 409 -7.85 -42.37 7.45
C GLU A 409 -7.53 -43.07 6.12
N ALA A 410 -7.27 -42.30 5.06
CA ALA A 410 -6.88 -42.84 3.75
C ALA A 410 -5.54 -43.57 3.79
N LYS A 411 -4.60 -43.15 4.66
CA LYS A 411 -3.30 -43.82 4.84
C LYS A 411 -3.42 -45.09 5.67
N ASP A 412 -4.31 -45.10 6.67
CA ASP A 412 -4.45 -46.21 7.62
C ASP A 412 -5.43 -47.31 7.15
N SER A 413 -6.29 -47.01 6.17
CA SER A 413 -7.24 -47.97 5.60
C SER A 413 -6.56 -49.18 4.91
N THR A 414 -7.07 -50.39 5.15
CA THR A 414 -6.68 -51.62 4.43
C THR A 414 -7.93 -52.29 3.86
N PRO A 415 -8.14 -52.28 2.52
CA PRO A 415 -7.26 -51.72 1.49
C PRO A 415 -7.17 -50.18 1.52
N PRO A 416 -6.11 -49.57 0.95
CA PRO A 416 -5.99 -48.13 0.86
C PRO A 416 -7.20 -47.49 0.16
N MET A 417 -7.73 -46.42 0.76
CA MET A 417 -8.83 -45.63 0.21
C MET A 417 -8.49 -45.15 -1.20
N SER A 418 -9.44 -45.33 -2.12
CA SER A 418 -9.21 -44.90 -3.50
C SER A 418 -9.13 -43.37 -3.59
N ASN A 419 -8.34 -42.83 -4.53
CA ASN A 419 -8.29 -41.38 -4.78
C ASN A 419 -9.67 -40.80 -5.11
N LYS A 420 -10.54 -41.59 -5.75
CA LYS A 420 -11.92 -41.21 -6.06
C LYS A 420 -12.74 -41.01 -4.78
N GLU A 421 -12.72 -42.00 -3.88
CA GLU A 421 -13.42 -41.95 -2.59
C GLU A 421 -12.93 -40.79 -1.72
N LYS A 422 -11.61 -40.57 -1.69
CA LYS A 422 -11.01 -39.42 -1.01
C LYS A 422 -11.53 -38.09 -1.59
N THR A 423 -11.56 -37.96 -2.92
CA THR A 423 -12.05 -36.75 -3.60
C THR A 423 -13.53 -36.52 -3.33
N GLU A 424 -14.33 -37.59 -3.31
CA GLU A 424 -15.76 -37.54 -3.02
C GLU A 424 -16.02 -37.08 -1.58
N ARG A 425 -15.33 -37.66 -0.59
CA ARG A 425 -15.43 -37.20 0.81
C ARG A 425 -14.98 -35.75 1.00
N LEU A 426 -13.91 -35.32 0.32
CA LEU A 426 -13.49 -33.92 0.35
C LEU A 426 -14.54 -33.01 -0.29
N SER A 427 -15.14 -33.41 -1.41
CA SER A 427 -16.22 -32.67 -2.06
C SER A 427 -17.46 -32.54 -1.16
N GLU A 428 -17.84 -33.60 -0.44
CA GLU A 428 -18.95 -33.57 0.51
C GLU A 428 -18.70 -32.57 1.65
N ILE A 429 -17.49 -32.55 2.20
CA ILE A 429 -17.10 -31.58 3.23
C ILE A 429 -17.05 -30.17 2.66
N SER A 430 -16.47 -29.97 1.48
CA SER A 430 -16.45 -28.67 0.80
C SER A 430 -17.85 -28.13 0.57
N LYS A 431 -18.80 -28.99 0.20
CA LYS A 431 -20.20 -28.62 0.02
C LYS A 431 -20.91 -28.29 1.34
N ALA A 432 -20.61 -29.05 2.40
CA ALA A 432 -21.20 -28.83 3.72
C ALA A 432 -20.66 -27.59 4.43
N LEU A 433 -19.34 -27.35 4.33
CA LEU A 433 -18.66 -26.25 5.01
C LEU A 433 -18.49 -25.01 4.14
N GLY A 434 -18.52 -25.13 2.81
CA GLY A 434 -18.31 -24.02 1.88
C GLY A 434 -19.11 -22.76 2.24
N PRO A 435 -20.45 -22.84 2.36
CA PRO A 435 -21.27 -21.68 2.76
C PRO A 435 -21.01 -21.15 4.18
N ARG A 436 -20.42 -21.97 5.07
CA ARG A 436 -19.99 -21.54 6.42
C ARG A 436 -18.63 -20.84 6.37
N ILE A 437 -17.76 -21.27 5.45
CA ILE A 437 -16.43 -20.68 5.24
C ILE A 437 -16.57 -19.36 4.48
N PHE A 438 -17.31 -19.36 3.36
CA PHE A 438 -17.43 -18.24 2.44
C PHE A 438 -18.87 -17.75 2.37
N HIS A 439 -19.13 -16.58 2.97
CA HIS A 439 -20.38 -15.86 2.72
C HIS A 439 -20.19 -14.98 1.48
N ILE A 440 -20.85 -15.35 0.38
CA ILE A 440 -20.66 -14.72 -0.94
C ILE A 440 -21.56 -13.50 -1.11
N PHE A 441 -21.01 -12.46 -1.73
CA PHE A 441 -21.66 -11.21 -2.06
C PHE A 441 -21.37 -10.84 -3.52
N ASP A 442 -22.37 -10.28 -4.19
CA ASP A 442 -22.12 -9.51 -5.41
C ASP A 442 -21.46 -8.16 -5.08
N ILE A 443 -21.07 -7.40 -6.12
CA ILE A 443 -20.40 -6.10 -5.96
C ILE A 443 -21.24 -5.12 -5.11
N GLN A 444 -22.56 -5.05 -5.32
CA GLN A 444 -23.42 -4.09 -4.62
C GLN A 444 -23.58 -4.49 -3.15
N GLN A 445 -23.82 -5.77 -2.90
CA GLN A 445 -23.94 -6.33 -1.56
C GLN A 445 -22.64 -6.16 -0.77
N PHE A 446 -21.48 -6.40 -1.40
CA PHE A 446 -20.18 -6.20 -0.76
C PHE A 446 -20.01 -4.77 -0.24
N PHE A 447 -20.25 -3.75 -1.08
CA PHE A 447 -20.10 -2.36 -0.64
C PHE A 447 -21.13 -1.94 0.41
N LYS A 448 -22.33 -2.50 0.37
CA LYS A 448 -23.33 -2.31 1.41
C LYS A 448 -22.88 -2.91 2.75
N GLU A 449 -22.29 -4.10 2.74
CA GLU A 449 -21.73 -4.70 3.95
C GLU A 449 -20.56 -3.89 4.50
N LEU A 450 -19.68 -3.34 3.64
CA LEU A 450 -18.62 -2.43 4.08
C LEU A 450 -19.18 -1.16 4.76
N GLU A 451 -20.27 -0.59 4.25
CA GLU A 451 -20.96 0.54 4.87
C GLU A 451 -21.53 0.15 6.25
N LEU A 452 -22.12 -1.04 6.38
CA LEU A 452 -22.61 -1.58 7.66
C LEU A 452 -21.46 -1.81 8.67
N GLU A 453 -20.25 -2.07 8.20
CA GLU A 453 -19.04 -2.12 9.03
C GLU A 453 -18.51 -0.74 9.45
N GLY A 454 -19.17 0.35 9.03
CA GLY A 454 -18.80 1.73 9.38
C GLY A 454 -17.74 2.34 8.46
N ARG A 455 -17.53 1.77 7.27
CA ARG A 455 -16.61 2.34 6.25
C ARG A 455 -17.35 3.38 5.42
N GLU A 456 -16.60 4.30 4.82
CA GLU A 456 -17.18 5.30 3.92
C GLU A 456 -17.88 4.64 2.73
N ALA A 457 -19.13 5.04 2.50
CA ALA A 457 -19.91 4.57 1.36
C ALA A 457 -19.30 5.09 0.05
N PRO A 458 -19.21 4.26 -0.99
CA PRO A 458 -18.64 4.68 -2.25
C PRO A 458 -19.58 5.63 -2.99
N SER A 459 -19.03 6.58 -3.74
CA SER A 459 -19.86 7.47 -4.56
C SER A 459 -20.58 6.65 -5.67
N PRO A 460 -21.86 6.94 -5.97
CA PRO A 460 -22.59 6.23 -7.02
C PRO A 460 -21.88 6.27 -8.39
N LYS A 461 -21.28 7.42 -8.72
CA LYS A 461 -20.50 7.61 -9.94
C LYS A 461 -19.28 6.70 -10.01
N THR A 462 -18.59 6.51 -8.88
CA THR A 462 -17.42 5.62 -8.80
C THR A 462 -17.82 4.15 -8.97
N LEU A 463 -18.95 3.75 -8.38
CA LEU A 463 -19.50 2.40 -8.59
C LEU A 463 -19.92 2.17 -10.05
N GLU A 464 -20.60 3.13 -10.66
CA GLU A 464 -20.99 3.07 -12.07
C GLU A 464 -19.77 2.87 -12.99
N GLN A 465 -18.67 3.58 -12.71
CA GLN A 465 -17.40 3.40 -13.43
C GLN A 465 -16.84 1.98 -13.26
N LEU A 466 -16.86 1.43 -12.04
CA LEU A 466 -16.44 0.05 -11.80
C LEU A 466 -17.33 -0.94 -12.57
N PHE A 467 -18.66 -0.78 -12.54
CA PHE A 467 -19.59 -1.64 -13.27
C PHE A 467 -19.39 -1.58 -14.78
N ASN A 468 -19.15 -0.40 -15.34
CA ASN A 468 -18.86 -0.22 -16.76
C ASN A 468 -17.55 -0.91 -17.18
N ILE A 469 -16.53 -0.90 -16.32
CA ILE A 469 -15.29 -1.65 -16.59
C ILE A 469 -15.58 -3.16 -16.49
N PHE A 470 -16.37 -3.57 -15.51
CA PHE A 470 -16.71 -4.97 -15.27
C PHE A 470 -17.47 -5.61 -16.44
N SER A 471 -18.37 -4.87 -17.08
CA SER A 471 -19.09 -5.33 -18.28
C SER A 471 -18.21 -5.44 -19.53
N GLN A 472 -17.00 -4.88 -19.51
CA GLN A 472 -16.03 -4.97 -20.60
C GLN A 472 -15.05 -6.15 -20.42
N LEU A 473 -15.01 -6.79 -19.24
CA LEU A 473 -14.07 -7.87 -18.91
C LEU A 473 -14.44 -9.24 -19.51
N ASP A 474 -15.62 -9.38 -20.08
CA ASP A 474 -16.04 -10.64 -20.66
C ASP A 474 -16.85 -10.39 -21.93
N THR A 475 -16.22 -10.74 -23.05
CA THR A 475 -16.83 -10.62 -24.39
C THR A 475 -18.07 -11.50 -24.55
N SER A 476 -18.24 -12.52 -23.71
CA SER A 476 -19.39 -13.43 -23.72
C SER A 476 -20.55 -12.99 -22.83
N GLY A 477 -20.37 -11.94 -22.01
CA GLY A 477 -21.40 -11.41 -21.11
C GLY A 477 -20.80 -10.80 -19.85
N ASN A 478 -21.63 -10.49 -18.84
CA ASN A 478 -21.09 -10.03 -17.56
C ASN A 478 -20.43 -11.20 -16.80
N PRO A 479 -19.33 -10.96 -16.06
CA PRO A 479 -18.73 -11.99 -15.23
C PRO A 479 -19.76 -12.60 -14.26
N ARG A 480 -19.75 -13.92 -14.12
CA ARG A 480 -20.68 -14.68 -13.30
C ARG A 480 -20.23 -14.73 -11.84
N LEU A 481 -21.16 -14.52 -10.91
CA LEU A 481 -20.91 -14.70 -9.48
C LEU A 481 -20.64 -16.20 -9.18
N MET A 482 -19.55 -16.49 -8.47
CA MET A 482 -19.22 -17.84 -7.99
C MET A 482 -20.11 -18.23 -6.81
N ASP A 483 -20.26 -19.53 -6.58
CA ASP A 483 -20.78 -20.04 -5.32
C ASP A 483 -19.63 -20.36 -4.34
N ALA A 484 -19.99 -20.63 -3.08
CA ALA A 484 -19.03 -20.92 -2.03
C ALA A 484 -18.28 -22.24 -2.27
N GLU A 485 -18.89 -23.21 -2.95
CA GLU A 485 -18.28 -24.51 -3.26
C GLU A 485 -17.14 -24.34 -4.28
N ALA A 486 -17.35 -23.50 -5.30
CA ALA A 486 -16.37 -23.18 -6.31
C ALA A 486 -15.11 -22.49 -5.75
N LEU A 487 -15.18 -21.88 -4.57
CA LEU A 487 -14.03 -21.22 -3.93
C LEU A 487 -13.09 -22.17 -3.20
N VAL A 488 -13.60 -23.27 -2.63
CA VAL A 488 -12.79 -24.19 -1.79
C VAL A 488 -11.55 -24.77 -2.50
N PRO A 489 -11.63 -25.16 -3.80
CA PRO A 489 -10.46 -25.67 -4.53
C PRO A 489 -9.28 -24.69 -4.61
N PHE A 490 -9.48 -23.38 -4.44
CA PHE A 490 -8.40 -22.39 -4.52
C PHE A 490 -7.48 -22.36 -3.29
N PHE A 491 -7.93 -22.97 -2.20
CA PHE A 491 -7.24 -22.93 -0.92
C PHE A 491 -6.86 -24.33 -0.41
N THR A 492 -7.11 -25.37 -1.21
CA THR A 492 -6.83 -26.77 -0.88
C THR A 492 -5.69 -27.35 -1.69
#